data_AF-A0A9D8ZNI6-F1
#
_entry.id   AF-A0A9D8ZNI6-F1
#
_cell.length_a   1.000
_cell.length_b   1.000
_cell.length_c   1.000
_cell.angle_alpha   90.00
_cell.angle_beta   90.00
_cell.angle_gamma   90.00
#
_symmetry.space_group_name_H-M   'P 1'
#
loop_
_entity.id
_entity.type
_entity.pdbx_description
1 polymer ?
#
loop_
_entity_poly.entity_id
_entity_poly.type
_entity_poly.pdbx_seq_one_letter_code
_entity_poly.pdbx_strand_id
1 'polypeptide(L)'
;MGDPVTTGIVMSAVSTAVGAVQAKSQARAQQRAQQAATNRQVQARRMEQQRREKEMREQAKRNQATARASFGARGVSSTGGSANALLQGIQADTDDAIADDRRALDFNIESLRENQRAQQRLNLLETRNSILNSVIGTGGKVLSSIDAPAKGTGHADQITW
;
A
#
# COMPACT_ATOMS: atom_id res chain seq x y z
N MET A 1 54.11 33.26 -16.81
CA MET A 1 52.72 33.29 -17.34
C MET A 1 52.14 31.92 -17.05
N GLY A 2 51.12 31.86 -16.22
CA GLY A 2 50.58 30.61 -15.67
C GLY A 2 49.36 30.15 -16.43
N ASP A 3 49.25 28.83 -16.61
CA ASP A 3 48.06 28.18 -17.11
C ASP A 3 47.18 27.75 -15.92
N PRO A 4 45.99 28.35 -15.73
CA PRO A 4 44.82 27.62 -15.29
C PRO A 4 44.10 27.16 -16.58
N VAL A 5 43.72 25.90 -16.77
CA VAL A 5 42.52 25.31 -16.19
C VAL A 5 42.64 23.79 -16.33
N THR A 6 43.22 23.14 -15.33
CA THR A 6 43.05 21.70 -15.08
C THR A 6 42.08 21.51 -13.92
N THR A 7 40.92 22.17 -13.98
CA THR A 7 39.91 22.10 -12.92
C THR A 7 38.54 22.07 -13.55
N GLY A 8 37.91 20.88 -13.61
CA GLY A 8 36.49 20.85 -13.95
C GLY A 8 35.90 19.57 -14.53
N ILE A 9 36.42 18.37 -14.23
CA ILE A 9 35.69 17.13 -14.56
C ILE A 9 35.50 16.30 -13.29
N VAL A 10 34.73 16.83 -12.33
CA VAL A 10 34.16 16.01 -11.22
C VAL A 10 32.70 16.37 -10.89
N MET A 11 32.13 17.44 -11.44
CA MET A 11 30.80 17.91 -10.99
C MET A 11 29.58 17.20 -11.59
N SER A 12 29.73 16.31 -12.57
CA SER A 12 28.58 15.66 -13.22
C SER A 12 28.04 14.41 -12.50
N ALA A 13 28.78 13.82 -11.56
CA ALA A 13 28.31 12.65 -10.79
C ALA A 13 27.53 13.04 -9.52
N VAL A 14 27.78 14.23 -8.97
CA VAL A 14 27.13 14.70 -7.72
C VAL A 14 25.67 15.09 -7.97
N SER A 15 25.35 15.64 -9.14
CA SER A 15 23.99 16.06 -9.50
C SER A 15 23.02 14.89 -9.71
N THR A 16 23.51 13.72 -10.14
CA THR A 16 22.69 12.50 -10.24
C THR A 16 22.36 11.90 -8.86
N ALA A 17 23.29 12.00 -7.90
CA ALA A 17 23.10 11.48 -6.54
C ALA A 17 22.07 12.30 -5.74
N VAL A 18 22.07 13.63 -5.87
CA VAL A 18 21.10 14.50 -5.17
C VAL A 18 19.67 14.30 -5.70
N GLY A 19 19.51 14.16 -7.02
CA GLY A 19 18.21 13.85 -7.63
C GLY A 19 17.64 12.49 -7.20
N ALA A 20 18.50 11.48 -7.06
CA ALA A 20 18.09 10.15 -6.57
C ALA A 20 17.67 10.16 -5.09
N VAL A 21 18.33 10.95 -4.25
CA VAL A 21 17.95 11.10 -2.83
C VAL A 21 16.61 11.81 -2.68
N GLN A 22 16.35 12.85 -3.49
CA GLN A 22 15.10 13.60 -3.48
C GLN A 22 13.92 12.80 -4.07
N ALA A 23 14.15 12.01 -5.12
CA ALA A 23 13.15 11.07 -5.63
C ALA A 23 12.81 9.97 -4.61
N LYS A 24 13.80 9.48 -3.86
CA LYS A 24 13.60 8.45 -2.82
C LYS A 24 12.83 8.99 -1.61
N SER A 25 12.96 10.28 -1.27
CA SER A 25 12.19 10.89 -0.19
C SER A 25 10.72 11.09 -0.58
N GLN A 26 10.43 11.51 -1.80
CA GLN A 26 9.07 11.58 -2.34
C GLN A 26 8.39 10.21 -2.44
N ALA A 27 9.10 9.18 -2.92
CA ALA A 27 8.58 7.82 -2.98
C ALA A 27 8.24 7.26 -1.59
N ARG A 28 9.07 7.54 -0.57
CA ARG A 28 8.79 7.15 0.82
C ARG A 28 7.59 7.90 1.41
N ALA A 29 7.41 9.18 1.07
CA ALA A 29 6.26 9.97 1.52
C ALA A 29 4.94 9.41 0.95
N GLN A 30 4.91 9.07 -0.34
CA GLN A 30 3.76 8.42 -0.97
C GLN A 30 3.48 7.03 -0.38
N GLN A 31 4.52 6.22 -0.12
CA GLN A 31 4.37 4.92 0.54
C GLN A 31 3.74 5.04 1.94
N ARG A 32 4.18 6.01 2.75
CA ARG A 32 3.61 6.22 4.09
C ARG A 32 2.15 6.64 4.02
N ALA A 33 1.77 7.49 3.06
CA ALA A 33 0.39 7.91 2.87
C ALA A 33 -0.53 6.72 2.49
N GLN A 34 -0.07 5.84 1.59
CA GLN A 34 -0.82 4.64 1.20
C GLN A 34 -0.93 3.62 2.34
N GLN A 35 0.15 3.40 3.10
CA GLN A 35 0.13 2.53 4.28
C GLN A 35 -0.82 3.06 5.36
N ALA A 36 -0.84 4.38 5.59
CA ALA A 36 -1.76 4.99 6.55
C ALA A 36 -3.23 4.82 6.14
N ALA A 37 -3.56 5.01 4.86
CA ALA A 37 -4.92 4.78 4.35
C ALA A 37 -5.36 3.32 4.53
N THR A 38 -4.46 2.39 4.27
CA THR A 38 -4.69 0.94 4.45
C THR A 38 -4.91 0.59 5.90
N ASN A 39 -4.05 1.07 6.80
CA ASN A 39 -4.16 0.78 8.22
C ASN A 39 -5.50 1.29 8.77
N ARG A 40 -5.99 2.45 8.31
CA ARG A 40 -7.32 2.94 8.66
C ARG A 40 -8.42 2.01 8.16
N GLN A 41 -8.34 1.51 6.92
CA GLN A 41 -9.33 0.56 6.39
C GLN A 41 -9.33 -0.76 7.18
N VAL A 42 -8.16 -1.31 7.48
CA VAL A 42 -8.02 -2.53 8.30
C VAL A 42 -8.58 -2.30 9.70
N GLN A 43 -8.29 -1.16 10.32
CA GLN A 43 -8.79 -0.81 11.64
C GLN A 43 -10.32 -0.64 11.64
N ALA A 44 -10.89 0.02 10.63
CA ALA A 44 -12.34 0.14 10.47
C ALA A 44 -13.00 -1.23 10.36
N ARG A 45 -12.47 -2.13 9.52
CA ARG A 45 -12.99 -3.50 9.38
C ARG A 45 -12.90 -4.31 10.67
N ARG A 46 -11.81 -4.18 11.43
CA ARG A 46 -11.67 -4.82 12.75
C ARG A 46 -12.69 -4.31 13.76
N MET A 47 -12.97 -3.01 13.77
CA MET A 47 -14.01 -2.45 14.66
C MET A 47 -15.40 -2.96 14.27
N GLU A 48 -15.69 -3.03 12.98
CA GLU A 48 -16.97 -3.55 12.48
C GLU A 48 -17.15 -5.03 12.84
N GLN A 49 -16.09 -5.83 12.70
CA GLN A 49 -16.08 -7.23 13.11
C GLN A 49 -16.36 -7.40 14.61
N GLN A 50 -15.69 -6.62 15.46
CA GLN A 50 -15.94 -6.68 16.91
C GLN A 50 -17.39 -6.38 17.26
N ARG A 51 -18.03 -5.46 16.52
CA ARG A 51 -19.46 -5.18 16.67
C ARG A 51 -20.30 -6.37 16.24
N ARG A 52 -20.03 -6.95 15.08
CA ARG A 52 -20.74 -8.15 14.60
C ARG A 52 -20.60 -9.33 15.55
N GLU A 53 -19.39 -9.61 16.05
CA GLU A 53 -19.16 -10.65 17.05
C GLU A 53 -19.98 -10.43 18.32
N LYS A 54 -20.04 -9.18 18.79
CA LYS A 54 -20.85 -8.83 19.96
C LYS A 54 -22.34 -9.02 19.68
N GLU A 55 -22.81 -8.57 18.53
CA GLU A 55 -24.20 -8.72 18.09
C GLU A 55 -24.59 -10.20 17.97
N MET A 56 -23.75 -11.04 17.38
CA MET A 56 -23.96 -12.49 17.28
C MET A 56 -24.07 -13.14 18.65
N ARG A 57 -23.15 -12.82 19.58
CA ARG A 57 -23.20 -13.34 20.96
C ARG A 57 -24.45 -12.88 21.71
N GLU A 58 -24.82 -11.61 21.56
CA GLU A 58 -26.05 -11.09 22.17
C GLU A 58 -27.29 -11.79 21.60
N GLN A 59 -27.34 -12.02 20.29
CA GLN A 59 -28.46 -12.69 19.64
C GLN A 59 -28.55 -14.16 20.07
N ALA A 60 -27.41 -14.87 20.17
CA ALA A 60 -27.36 -16.23 20.71
C ALA A 60 -27.88 -16.29 22.15
N LYS A 61 -27.46 -15.34 23.00
CA LYS A 61 -27.92 -15.25 24.39
C LYS A 61 -29.43 -15.01 24.47
N ARG A 62 -29.99 -14.14 23.60
CA ARG A 62 -31.43 -13.91 23.50
C ARG A 62 -32.14 -15.19 23.06
N ASN A 63 -31.65 -15.87 22.03
CA ASN A 63 -32.22 -17.12 21.53
C ASN A 63 -32.21 -18.21 22.61
N GLN A 64 -31.12 -18.35 23.37
CA GLN A 64 -31.05 -19.27 24.51
C GLN A 64 -32.08 -18.90 25.59
N ALA A 65 -32.22 -17.61 25.93
CA ALA A 65 -33.21 -17.16 26.91
C ALA A 65 -34.65 -17.45 26.44
N THR A 66 -34.95 -17.19 25.16
CA THR A 66 -36.25 -17.50 24.55
C THR A 66 -36.52 -19.01 24.53
N ALA A 67 -35.53 -19.84 24.20
CA ALA A 67 -35.64 -21.29 24.26
C ALA A 67 -35.88 -21.79 25.68
N ARG A 68 -35.13 -21.28 26.68
CA ARG A 68 -35.37 -21.60 28.09
C ARG A 68 -36.76 -21.19 28.56
N ALA A 69 -37.22 -20.00 28.18
CA ALA A 69 -38.57 -19.51 28.51
C ALA A 69 -39.66 -20.38 27.87
N SER A 70 -39.49 -20.78 26.60
CA SER A 70 -40.45 -21.64 25.92
C SER A 70 -40.49 -23.07 26.48
N PHE A 71 -39.34 -23.62 26.89
CA PHE A 71 -39.28 -24.89 27.62
C PHE A 71 -39.98 -24.79 28.96
N GLY A 72 -39.72 -23.72 29.74
CA GLY A 72 -40.41 -23.46 31.01
C GLY A 72 -41.92 -23.34 30.85
N ALA A 73 -42.40 -22.63 29.83
CA ALA A 73 -43.83 -22.50 29.52
C ALA A 73 -44.49 -23.83 29.12
N ARG A 74 -43.71 -24.78 28.58
CA ARG A 74 -44.17 -26.13 28.21
C ARG A 74 -43.98 -27.18 29.31
N GLY A 75 -43.49 -26.78 30.48
CA GLY A 75 -43.18 -27.70 31.59
C GLY A 75 -42.00 -28.63 31.32
N VAL A 76 -41.18 -28.34 30.29
CA VAL A 76 -39.99 -29.12 29.96
C VAL A 76 -38.80 -28.53 30.71
N SER A 77 -38.12 -29.36 31.49
CA SER A 77 -36.87 -28.95 32.16
C SER A 77 -35.79 -28.68 31.11
N SER A 78 -35.23 -27.48 31.11
CA SER A 78 -34.12 -27.10 30.22
C SER A 78 -32.77 -27.68 30.64
N THR A 79 -32.70 -28.33 31.80
CA THR A 79 -31.47 -28.85 32.41
C THR A 79 -31.10 -30.25 31.91
N GLY A 80 -31.96 -30.93 31.15
CA GLY A 80 -31.71 -32.31 30.70
C GLY A 80 -32.23 -32.63 29.30
N GLY A 81 -31.61 -33.62 28.66
CA GLY A 81 -32.06 -34.19 27.37
C GLY A 81 -31.95 -33.24 26.17
N SER A 82 -32.95 -33.30 25.29
CA SER A 82 -32.99 -32.58 24.01
C SER A 82 -33.04 -31.05 24.16
N ALA A 83 -33.60 -30.54 25.25
CA ALA A 83 -33.66 -29.10 25.54
C ALA A 83 -32.26 -28.52 25.80
N ASN A 84 -31.42 -29.23 26.56
CA ASN A 84 -30.04 -28.82 26.79
C ASN A 84 -29.18 -28.96 25.52
N ALA A 85 -29.39 -30.02 24.73
CA ALA A 85 -28.72 -30.19 23.44
C ALA A 85 -29.01 -29.04 22.47
N LEU A 86 -30.25 -28.54 22.42
CA LEU A 86 -30.61 -27.37 21.59
C LEU A 86 -29.87 -26.11 22.07
N LEU A 87 -29.82 -25.86 23.38
CA LEU A 87 -29.13 -24.69 23.94
C LEU A 87 -27.62 -24.74 23.67
N GLN A 88 -27.02 -25.92 23.78
CA GLN A 88 -25.62 -26.17 23.43
C GLN A 88 -25.39 -26.00 21.93
N GLY A 89 -26.32 -26.48 21.08
CA GLY A 89 -26.27 -26.31 19.64
C GLY A 89 -26.29 -24.83 19.23
N ILE A 90 -27.21 -24.03 19.79
CA ILE A 90 -27.24 -22.57 19.55
C ILE A 90 -25.90 -21.92 19.89
N GLN A 91 -25.23 -22.37 20.96
CA GLN A 91 -23.94 -21.84 21.34
C GLN A 91 -22.83 -22.28 20.39
N ALA A 92 -22.77 -23.57 20.05
CA ALA A 92 -21.81 -24.12 19.10
C ALA A 92 -21.93 -23.46 17.72
N ASP A 93 -23.15 -23.35 17.18
CA ASP A 93 -23.42 -22.69 15.90
C ASP A 93 -22.95 -21.23 15.90
N THR A 94 -23.11 -20.53 17.03
CA THR A 94 -22.66 -19.14 17.17
C THR A 94 -21.14 -19.04 17.23
N ASP A 95 -20.49 -19.94 17.97
CA ASP A 95 -19.04 -19.97 18.09
C ASP A 95 -18.38 -20.33 16.75
N ASP A 96 -18.97 -21.27 15.99
CA ASP A 96 -18.55 -21.63 14.64
C ASP A 96 -18.74 -20.45 13.68
N ALA A 97 -19.89 -19.76 13.72
CA ALA A 97 -20.13 -18.57 12.91
C ALA A 97 -19.13 -17.44 13.20
N ILE A 98 -18.78 -17.22 14.47
CA ILE A 98 -17.74 -16.25 14.86
C ILE A 98 -16.36 -16.68 14.34
N ALA A 99 -16.03 -17.97 14.43
CA ALA A 99 -14.77 -18.49 13.94
C ALA A 99 -14.63 -18.34 12.42
N ASP A 100 -15.69 -18.62 11.67
CA ASP A 100 -15.72 -18.46 10.22
C ASP A 100 -15.67 -16.99 9.79
N ASP A 101 -16.37 -16.10 10.48
CA ASP A 101 -16.28 -14.64 10.23
C ASP A 101 -14.85 -14.12 10.47
N ARG A 102 -14.18 -14.61 11.52
CA ARG A 102 -12.75 -14.32 11.78
C ARG A 102 -11.85 -14.79 10.66
N ARG A 103 -12.00 -16.03 10.20
CA ARG A 103 -11.23 -16.57 9.08
C ARG A 103 -11.45 -15.73 7.82
N ALA A 104 -12.70 -15.41 7.50
CA ALA A 104 -13.06 -14.62 6.33
C ALA A 104 -12.41 -13.22 6.37
N LEU A 105 -12.37 -12.58 7.54
CA LEU A 105 -11.71 -11.30 7.73
C LEU A 105 -10.19 -11.40 7.58
N ASP A 106 -9.56 -12.43 8.15
CA ASP A 106 -8.12 -12.66 8.01
C ASP A 106 -7.73 -12.88 6.55
N PHE A 107 -8.50 -13.68 5.79
CA PHE A 107 -8.32 -13.83 4.35
C PHE A 107 -8.47 -12.50 3.60
N ASN A 108 -9.48 -11.69 3.96
CA ASN A 108 -9.68 -10.38 3.34
C ASN A 108 -8.49 -9.44 3.60
N ILE A 109 -7.99 -9.39 4.84
CA ILE A 109 -6.83 -8.56 5.20
C ILE A 109 -5.58 -9.04 4.47
N GLU A 110 -5.35 -10.35 4.39
CA GLU A 110 -4.19 -10.88 3.68
C GLU A 110 -4.27 -10.58 2.18
N SER A 111 -5.44 -10.74 1.56
CA SER A 111 -5.64 -10.37 0.15
C SER A 111 -5.40 -8.88 -0.12
N LEU A 112 -5.80 -8.00 0.81
CA LEU A 112 -5.58 -6.55 0.71
C LEU A 112 -4.08 -6.22 0.78
N ARG A 113 -3.35 -6.90 1.68
CA ARG A 113 -1.90 -6.76 1.82
C ARG A 113 -1.16 -7.29 0.61
N GLU A 114 -1.57 -8.43 0.06
CA GLU A 114 -0.94 -9.01 -1.11
C GLU A 114 -1.17 -8.14 -2.36
N ASN A 115 -2.38 -7.62 -2.55
CA ASN A 115 -2.68 -6.67 -3.63
C ASN A 115 -1.79 -5.41 -3.51
N GLN A 116 -1.53 -4.92 -2.29
CA GLN A 116 -0.58 -3.82 -2.09
C GLN A 116 0.85 -4.17 -2.42
N ARG A 117 1.33 -5.35 -2.02
CA ARG A 117 2.68 -5.80 -2.38
C ARG A 117 2.82 -5.92 -3.90
N ALA A 118 1.79 -6.40 -4.59
CA ALA A 118 1.74 -6.46 -6.04
C ALA A 118 1.79 -5.05 -6.67
N GLN A 119 0.99 -4.10 -6.19
CA GLN A 119 1.03 -2.71 -6.65
C GLN A 119 2.38 -2.04 -6.41
N GLN A 120 3.02 -2.30 -5.25
CA GLN A 120 4.36 -1.81 -4.96
C GLN A 120 5.39 -2.36 -5.94
N ARG A 121 5.31 -3.64 -6.31
CA ARG A 121 6.20 -4.24 -7.32
C ARG A 121 6.03 -3.58 -8.69
N LEU A 122 4.79 -3.36 -9.12
CA LEU A 122 4.50 -2.69 -10.40
C LEU A 122 5.05 -1.26 -10.43
N ASN A 123 4.85 -0.50 -9.35
CA ASN A 123 5.32 0.88 -9.26
C ASN A 123 6.87 0.97 -9.25
N LEU A 124 7.55 0.01 -8.64
CA LEU A 124 9.02 -0.10 -8.72
C LEU A 124 9.52 -0.45 -10.12
N LEU A 125 8.81 -1.31 -10.85
CA LEU A 125 9.15 -1.66 -12.23
C LEU A 125 8.94 -0.47 -13.18
N GLU A 126 7.85 0.27 -13.02
CA GLU A 126 7.57 1.49 -13.76
C GLU A 126 8.61 2.58 -13.47
N THR A 127 8.96 2.78 -12.20
CA THR A 127 10.05 3.69 -11.80
C THR A 127 11.37 3.27 -12.45
N ARG A 128 11.68 1.96 -12.49
CA ARG A 128 12.92 1.44 -13.10
C ARG A 128 12.95 1.65 -14.62
N ASN A 129 11.85 1.40 -15.32
CA ASN A 129 11.73 1.64 -16.75
C ASN A 129 11.81 3.13 -17.10
N SER A 130 11.19 3.99 -16.28
CA SER A 130 11.28 5.45 -16.41
C SER A 130 12.70 5.97 -16.24
N ILE A 131 13.44 5.48 -15.23
CA ILE A 131 14.86 5.84 -15.02
C ILE A 131 15.72 5.36 -16.19
N LEU A 132 15.53 4.13 -16.68
CA LEU A 132 16.29 3.61 -17.81
C LEU A 132 16.04 4.41 -19.10
N ASN A 133 14.78 4.75 -19.41
CA ASN A 133 14.46 5.59 -20.57
C ASN A 133 14.95 7.03 -20.42
N SER A 134 14.92 7.59 -19.21
CA SER A 134 15.45 8.93 -18.92
C SER A 134 16.98 8.98 -19.09
N VAL A 135 17.70 7.98 -18.57
CA VAL A 135 19.16 7.93 -18.66
C VAL A 135 19.64 7.67 -20.09
N ILE A 136 18.96 6.79 -20.84
CA ILE A 136 19.29 6.47 -22.23
C ILE A 136 18.88 7.63 -23.17
N GLY A 137 17.72 8.26 -22.96
CA GLY A 137 17.24 9.37 -23.77
C GLY A 137 17.99 10.69 -23.56
N THR A 138 18.52 10.91 -22.35
CA THR A 138 19.29 12.13 -22.03
C THR A 138 20.78 11.98 -22.39
N GLY A 139 21.37 10.78 -22.25
CA GLY A 139 22.74 10.51 -22.71
C GLY A 139 22.94 10.66 -24.22
N GLY A 140 21.91 10.33 -25.03
CA GLY A 140 21.98 10.46 -26.49
C GLY A 140 21.86 11.89 -27.03
N LYS A 141 21.20 12.81 -26.31
CA LYS A 141 20.99 14.20 -26.76
C LYS A 141 22.11 15.17 -26.37
N VAL A 142 22.89 14.86 -25.35
CA VAL A 142 24.02 15.72 -24.93
C VAL A 142 25.27 15.45 -25.79
N LEU A 143 25.39 14.27 -26.40
CA LEU A 143 26.51 13.95 -27.30
C LEU A 143 26.32 14.52 -28.72
N SER A 144 25.08 14.74 -29.17
CA SER A 144 24.80 15.30 -30.51
C SER A 144 25.01 16.82 -30.63
N SER A 145 25.26 17.53 -29.52
CA SER A 145 25.53 18.98 -29.53
C SER A 145 27.01 19.34 -29.35
N ILE A 146 27.92 18.36 -29.32
CA ILE A 146 29.37 18.60 -29.11
C ILE A 146 30.19 18.56 -30.41
N ASP A 147 29.66 18.03 -31.52
CA ASP A 147 30.38 17.96 -32.81
C ASP A 147 29.74 18.80 -33.92
N ALA A 148 29.62 20.11 -33.69
CA ALA A 148 29.52 21.08 -34.79
C ALA A 148 30.83 21.90 -34.84
N PRO A 149 31.78 21.59 -35.74
CA PRO A 149 32.92 22.47 -35.95
C PRO A 149 32.42 23.78 -36.55
N ALA A 150 32.40 24.83 -35.73
CA ALA A 150 32.20 26.20 -36.17
C ALA A 150 33.33 26.58 -37.13
N LYS A 151 33.07 26.43 -38.43
CA LYS A 151 33.93 26.95 -39.49
C LYS A 151 33.93 28.48 -39.42
N GLY A 152 35.11 29.03 -39.11
CA GLY A 152 35.71 30.09 -39.91
C GLY A 152 35.21 31.52 -39.70
N THR A 153 35.91 32.21 -38.80
CA THR A 153 36.48 33.56 -39.00
C THR A 153 36.14 34.30 -40.31
N GLY A 154 35.56 35.49 -40.17
CA GLY A 154 35.53 36.53 -41.19
C GLY A 154 35.47 37.91 -40.54
N HIS A 155 36.64 38.42 -40.12
CA HIS A 155 36.84 39.85 -39.87
C HIS A 155 36.67 40.62 -41.19
N ALA A 156 35.79 41.62 -41.21
CA ALA A 156 35.90 42.76 -42.11
C ALA A 156 35.21 43.97 -41.48
N ASP A 157 36.03 44.68 -40.72
CA ASP A 157 36.02 46.11 -40.47
C ASP A 157 35.47 46.91 -41.68
N GLN A 158 34.42 47.71 -41.51
CA GLN A 158 34.13 48.87 -42.36
C GLN A 158 33.51 50.00 -41.51
N ILE A 159 34.40 50.87 -41.05
CA ILE A 159 34.13 52.28 -40.78
C ILE A 159 33.89 52.97 -42.11
N THR A 160 32.76 53.68 -42.27
CA THR A 160 32.71 54.89 -43.12
C THR A 160 31.52 55.77 -42.73
N TRP A 161 31.85 57.05 -42.48
CA TRP A 161 31.11 58.31 -42.26
C TRP A 161 29.58 58.32 -42.23
#